data_AF-A0A450SQ02-F1
#
_entry.id   AF-A0A450SQ02-F1
#
_cell.length_a   1.000
_cell.length_b   1.000
_cell.length_c   1.000
_cell.angle_alpha   90.00
_cell.angle_beta   90.00
_cell.angle_gamma   90.00
#
_symmetry.space_group_name_H-M   'P 1'
#
loop_
_entity.id
_entity.type
_entity.pdbx_description
1 polymer ?
#
loop_
_entity_poly.entity_id
_entity_poly.type
_entity_poly.pdbx_seq_one_letter_code
_entity_poly.pdbx_strand_id
1 'polypeptide(L)'
;YDITTGDRLAGSEEFIESLTHDAFIIQIPALREECKTELEQLLSLFDQRRVTPNDEHILEVDETAYLEKYQPLVRLLHRAISNEDIRDVMDVEDEILRDFENLERHIDHQEEIIEKQGKELGEKDKALGEKDKALGEKDKALGEKDKTIEEQGKALEEQENVIGEKDKALEEKDKALEELRGRLQRLQAPK
;
A
#
# COMPACT_ATOMS: atom_id res chain seq x y z
N TYR A 1 -49.20 34.54 -10.70
CA TYR A 1 -50.22 33.69 -10.05
C TYR A 1 -49.48 32.52 -9.43
N ASP A 2 -49.81 32.16 -8.21
CA ASP A 2 -49.29 30.94 -7.58
C ASP A 2 -49.79 29.72 -8.39
N ILE A 3 -48.86 28.89 -8.84
CA ILE A 3 -49.11 27.73 -9.73
C ILE A 3 -49.82 26.61 -8.97
N THR A 4 -49.73 26.59 -7.64
CA THR A 4 -50.30 25.58 -6.75
C THR A 4 -51.62 25.99 -6.10
N THR A 5 -51.82 27.28 -5.80
CA THR A 5 -53.05 27.76 -5.14
C THR A 5 -53.96 28.60 -6.05
N GLY A 6 -53.44 29.09 -7.18
CA GLY A 6 -54.20 29.91 -8.13
C GLY A 6 -54.37 31.37 -7.71
N ASP A 7 -53.83 31.77 -6.57
CA ASP A 7 -53.97 33.13 -6.04
C ASP A 7 -53.06 34.12 -6.79
N ARG A 8 -53.50 35.39 -6.87
CA ARG A 8 -52.66 36.48 -7.37
C ARG A 8 -51.58 36.78 -6.34
N LEU A 9 -50.31 36.71 -6.77
CA LEU A 9 -49.17 37.19 -5.97
C LEU A 9 -49.48 38.63 -5.52
N ALA A 10 -49.55 38.85 -4.21
CA ALA A 10 -49.72 40.18 -3.66
C ALA A 10 -48.43 40.99 -3.90
N GLY A 11 -48.48 41.92 -4.86
CA GLY A 11 -47.34 42.76 -5.27
C GLY A 11 -46.90 42.47 -6.70
N SER A 12 -47.51 43.14 -7.67
CA SER A 12 -46.96 43.24 -9.02
C SER A 12 -45.83 44.29 -8.99
N GLU A 13 -44.59 43.84 -8.91
CA GLU A 13 -43.41 44.71 -9.01
C GLU A 13 -42.89 44.77 -10.45
N GLU A 14 -42.40 45.92 -10.88
CA GLU A 14 -41.83 46.14 -12.23
C GLU A 14 -40.69 45.15 -12.54
N PHE A 15 -39.94 44.74 -11.51
CA PHE A 15 -38.91 43.72 -11.61
C PHE A 15 -39.45 42.36 -12.06
N ILE A 16 -40.58 41.93 -11.51
CA ILE A 16 -41.22 40.64 -11.85
C ILE A 16 -41.69 40.62 -13.31
N GLU A 17 -42.22 41.75 -13.79
CA GLU A 17 -42.69 41.89 -15.18
C GLU A 17 -41.53 42.04 -16.18
N SER A 18 -40.35 42.45 -15.72
CA SER A 18 -39.13 42.55 -16.53
C SER A 18 -38.40 41.23 -16.77
N LEU A 19 -38.81 40.15 -16.10
CA LEU A 19 -38.22 38.82 -16.27
C LEU A 19 -38.50 38.28 -17.68
N THR A 20 -37.44 38.19 -18.49
CA THR A 20 -37.51 37.80 -19.90
C THR A 20 -37.41 36.28 -20.14
N HIS A 21 -37.21 35.50 -19.07
CA HIS A 21 -37.01 34.04 -19.12
C HIS A 21 -37.95 33.33 -18.16
N ASP A 22 -38.15 32.02 -18.36
CA ASP A 22 -38.90 31.16 -17.45
C ASP A 22 -38.30 31.22 -16.04
N ALA A 23 -39.00 31.90 -15.13
CA ALA A 23 -38.57 32.15 -13.77
C ALA A 23 -39.63 31.66 -12.77
N PHE A 24 -39.18 31.05 -11.68
CA PHE A 24 -40.04 30.67 -10.57
C PHE A 24 -39.97 31.75 -9.49
N ILE A 25 -41.12 32.35 -9.18
CA ILE A 25 -41.24 33.35 -8.12
C ILE A 25 -41.79 32.66 -6.89
N ILE A 26 -41.00 32.66 -5.83
CA ILE A 26 -41.35 32.01 -4.56
C ILE A 26 -41.56 33.10 -3.52
N GLN A 27 -42.75 33.16 -2.92
CA GLN A 27 -43.02 34.05 -1.80
C GLN A 27 -42.52 33.40 -0.51
N ILE A 28 -41.41 33.91 0.00
CA ILE A 28 -40.79 33.43 1.24
C ILE A 28 -41.77 33.43 2.45
N PRO A 29 -42.64 34.45 2.64
CA PRO A 29 -43.63 34.43 3.74
C PRO A 29 -44.68 33.31 3.65
N ALA A 30 -44.86 32.70 2.47
CA ALA A 30 -45.77 31.59 2.25
C ALA A 30 -45.12 30.21 2.51
N LEU A 31 -43.82 30.17 2.80
CA LEU A 31 -43.14 28.95 3.25
C LEU A 31 -43.68 28.54 4.62
N ARG A 32 -43.99 27.25 4.78
CA ARG A 32 -44.53 26.70 6.03
C ARG A 32 -43.43 26.65 7.09
N GLU A 33 -43.82 26.86 8.36
CA GLU A 33 -42.89 26.83 9.51
C GLU A 33 -42.19 25.48 9.69
N GLU A 34 -42.80 24.40 9.22
CA GLU A 34 -42.19 23.07 9.18
C GLU A 34 -41.56 22.82 7.80
N CYS A 35 -40.28 23.18 7.64
CA CYS A 35 -39.50 22.91 6.43
C CYS A 35 -39.25 21.40 6.28
N LYS A 36 -40.16 20.68 5.60
CA LYS A 36 -40.12 19.22 5.49
C LYS A 36 -39.35 18.75 4.26
N THR A 37 -39.29 19.56 3.21
CA THR A 37 -38.59 19.21 1.97
C THR A 37 -37.21 19.85 1.88
N GLU A 38 -36.30 19.26 1.10
CA GLU A 38 -34.94 19.80 0.92
C GLU A 38 -34.94 21.21 0.32
N LEU A 39 -35.91 21.52 -0.54
CA LEU A 39 -36.06 22.84 -1.13
C LEU A 39 -36.54 23.87 -0.09
N GLU A 40 -37.52 23.52 0.74
CA GLU A 40 -37.96 24.40 1.84
C GLU A 40 -36.85 24.63 2.87
N GLN A 41 -36.05 23.60 3.18
CA GLN A 41 -34.88 23.73 4.04
C GLN A 41 -33.85 24.69 3.46
N LEU A 42 -33.58 24.62 2.17
CA LEU A 42 -32.69 25.58 1.49
C LEU A 42 -33.28 26.99 1.50
N LEU A 43 -34.57 27.13 1.16
CA LEU A 43 -35.25 28.42 1.10
C LEU A 43 -35.42 29.09 2.46
N SER A 44 -35.41 28.30 3.55
CA SER A 44 -35.39 28.83 4.92
C SER A 44 -34.15 29.68 5.23
N LEU A 45 -33.09 29.59 4.43
CA LEU A 45 -31.95 30.50 4.49
C LEU A 45 -32.32 31.96 4.19
N PHE A 46 -33.40 32.16 3.42
CA PHE A 46 -33.88 33.49 3.02
C PHE A 46 -35.10 33.94 3.84
N ASP A 47 -35.42 33.26 4.96
CA ASP A 47 -36.62 33.53 5.75
C ASP A 47 -36.63 34.95 6.34
N GLN A 48 -37.40 35.84 5.72
CA GLN A 48 -37.51 37.26 6.05
C GLN A 48 -38.02 37.53 7.49
N ARG A 49 -38.45 36.51 8.23
CA ARG A 49 -38.76 36.63 9.66
C ARG A 49 -37.53 36.90 10.52
N ARG A 50 -36.32 36.64 10.02
CA ARG A 50 -35.03 36.87 10.74
C ARG A 50 -34.36 38.18 10.33
N VAL A 51 -35.10 39.09 9.73
CA VAL A 51 -34.62 40.41 9.36
C VAL A 51 -34.27 41.21 10.61
N THR A 52 -33.15 41.92 10.57
CA THR A 52 -32.72 42.73 11.72
C THR A 52 -33.71 43.87 11.99
N PRO A 53 -33.98 44.23 13.25
CA PRO A 53 -34.91 45.33 13.58
C PRO A 53 -34.47 46.72 13.06
N ASN A 54 -33.19 46.86 12.69
CA ASN A 54 -32.61 48.13 12.24
C ASN A 54 -32.53 48.26 10.71
N ASP A 55 -32.54 47.16 9.97
CA ASP A 55 -32.43 47.18 8.51
C ASP A 55 -33.27 46.05 7.91
N GLU A 56 -34.28 46.43 7.12
CA GLU A 56 -35.20 45.52 6.44
C GLU A 56 -34.50 44.65 5.37
N HIS A 57 -33.25 45.00 5.01
CA HIS A 57 -32.46 44.32 3.99
C HIS A 57 -31.37 43.38 4.55
N ILE A 58 -31.18 43.34 5.88
CA ILE A 58 -30.17 42.48 6.52
C ILE A 58 -30.87 41.32 7.22
N LEU A 59 -30.44 40.09 6.88
CA LEU A 59 -30.95 38.86 7.43
C LEU A 59 -29.94 38.21 8.38
N GLU A 60 -30.36 37.86 9.59
CA GLU A 60 -29.54 37.07 10.51
C GLU A 60 -29.65 35.58 10.19
N VAL A 61 -28.52 35.00 9.79
CA VAL A 61 -28.39 33.58 9.47
C VAL A 61 -27.52 32.93 10.55
N ASP A 62 -28.09 31.97 11.28
CA ASP A 62 -27.32 31.11 12.17
C ASP A 62 -26.66 29.98 11.36
N GLU A 63 -25.38 30.13 11.05
CA GLU A 63 -24.58 29.17 10.29
C GLU A 63 -24.58 27.76 10.92
N THR A 64 -24.75 27.65 12.24
CA THR A 64 -24.75 26.36 12.95
C THR A 64 -26.08 25.61 12.87
N ALA A 65 -27.16 26.30 12.53
CA ALA A 65 -28.49 25.72 12.40
C ALA A 65 -28.71 25.02 11.05
N TYR A 66 -27.81 25.21 10.08
CA TYR A 66 -27.95 24.64 8.73
C TYR A 66 -27.03 23.43 8.52
N LEU A 67 -27.55 22.47 7.76
CA LEU A 67 -26.85 21.24 7.43
C LEU A 67 -25.59 21.52 6.59
N GLU A 68 -24.52 20.72 6.78
CA GLU A 68 -23.22 20.88 6.09
C GLU A 68 -23.34 21.04 4.56
N LYS A 69 -24.35 20.39 3.95
CA LYS A 69 -24.62 20.50 2.50
C LYS A 69 -24.90 21.92 2.00
N TYR A 70 -25.34 22.84 2.86
CA TYR A 70 -25.66 24.22 2.50
C TYR A 70 -24.59 25.23 2.94
N GLN A 71 -23.55 24.79 3.65
CA GLN A 71 -22.43 25.64 4.04
C GLN A 71 -21.76 26.37 2.86
N PRO A 72 -21.59 25.76 1.66
CA PRO A 72 -21.08 26.48 0.50
C PRO A 72 -21.95 27.68 0.09
N LEU A 73 -23.27 27.57 0.25
CA LEU A 73 -24.21 28.63 -0.09
C LEU A 73 -24.19 29.75 0.95
N VAL A 74 -24.13 29.40 2.24
CA VAL A 74 -23.94 30.38 3.32
C VAL A 74 -22.62 31.13 3.12
N ARG A 75 -21.55 30.41 2.79
CA ARG A 75 -20.24 31.00 2.49
C ARG A 75 -20.26 31.93 1.29
N LEU A 76 -21.00 31.60 0.23
CA LEU A 76 -21.20 32.50 -0.93
C LEU A 76 -21.96 33.77 -0.56
N LEU A 77 -23.02 33.66 0.26
CA LEU A 77 -23.77 34.80 0.75
C LEU A 77 -22.91 35.69 1.66
N HIS A 78 -22.17 35.09 2.60
CA HIS A 78 -21.20 35.80 3.44
C HIS A 78 -20.14 36.50 2.58
N ARG A 79 -19.61 35.85 1.55
CA ARG A 79 -18.63 36.46 0.62
C ARG A 79 -19.19 37.68 -0.11
N ALA A 80 -20.47 37.66 -0.48
CA ALA A 80 -21.12 38.74 -1.22
C ALA A 80 -21.31 40.02 -0.38
N ILE A 81 -21.60 39.85 0.92
CA ILE A 81 -21.79 40.98 1.86
C ILE A 81 -20.49 41.44 2.54
N SER A 82 -19.42 40.63 2.44
CA SER A 82 -18.13 40.88 3.09
C SER A 82 -17.31 41.98 2.42
N ASN A 83 -16.49 42.68 3.21
CA ASN A 83 -15.51 43.65 2.72
C ASN A 83 -14.32 42.94 2.03
N GLU A 84 -13.52 43.69 1.29
CA GLU A 84 -12.34 43.23 0.56
C GLU A 84 -11.37 42.45 1.45
N ASP A 85 -11.02 42.96 2.64
CA ASP A 85 -10.13 42.28 3.59
C ASP A 85 -10.62 40.87 3.96
N ILE A 86 -11.94 40.70 4.15
CA ILE A 86 -12.54 39.41 4.52
C ILE A 86 -12.55 38.48 3.29
N ARG A 87 -12.84 39.00 2.10
CA ARG A 87 -12.77 38.20 0.87
C ARG A 87 -11.36 37.69 0.59
N ASP A 88 -10.36 38.52 0.82
CA ASP A 88 -8.96 38.13 0.65
C ASP A 88 -8.58 37.01 1.63
N VAL A 89 -9.02 37.09 2.89
CA VAL A 89 -8.84 35.99 3.85
C VAL A 89 -9.53 34.72 3.38
N MET A 90 -10.77 34.81 2.89
CA MET A 90 -11.51 33.64 2.38
C MET A 90 -10.81 32.99 1.16
N ASP A 91 -10.20 33.79 0.29
CA ASP A 91 -9.47 33.28 -0.88
C ASP A 91 -8.15 32.60 -0.48
N VAL A 92 -7.43 33.17 0.49
CA VAL A 92 -6.22 32.55 1.06
C VAL A 92 -6.57 31.24 1.78
N GLU A 93 -7.65 31.19 2.54
CA GLU A 93 -8.13 29.96 3.18
C GLU A 93 -8.45 28.88 2.14
N ASP A 94 -9.09 29.24 1.02
CA ASP A 94 -9.36 28.30 -0.07
C ASP A 94 -8.09 27.77 -0.73
N GLU A 95 -7.08 28.63 -0.91
CA GLU A 95 -5.77 28.22 -1.40
C GLU A 95 -5.11 27.21 -0.45
N ILE A 96 -5.09 27.53 0.85
CA ILE A 96 -4.54 26.67 1.90
C ILE A 96 -5.26 25.31 1.94
N LEU A 97 -6.59 25.29 1.89
CA LEU A 97 -7.37 24.05 1.88
C LEU A 97 -7.05 23.18 0.66
N ARG A 98 -6.92 23.78 -0.53
CA ARG A 98 -6.51 23.06 -1.75
C ARG A 98 -5.11 22.49 -1.62
N ASP A 99 -4.19 23.23 -1.01
CA ASP A 99 -2.83 22.76 -0.78
C ASP A 99 -2.80 21.57 0.20
N PHE A 100 -3.62 21.60 1.25
CA PHE A 100 -3.79 20.47 2.16
C PHE A 100 -4.37 19.24 1.45
N GLU A 101 -5.41 19.40 0.64
CA GLU A 101 -5.96 18.30 -0.16
C GLU A 101 -4.91 17.70 -1.12
N ASN A 102 -4.09 18.55 -1.75
CA ASN A 102 -3.01 18.11 -2.61
C ASN A 102 -1.93 17.36 -1.84
N LEU A 103 -1.57 17.84 -0.65
CA LEU A 103 -0.61 17.18 0.23
C LEU A 103 -1.11 15.81 0.69
N GLU A 104 -2.39 15.71 1.08
CA GLU A 104 -3.01 14.45 1.47
C GLU A 104 -2.97 13.42 0.33
N ARG A 105 -3.36 13.82 -0.89
CA ARG A 105 -3.21 12.95 -2.08
C ARG A 105 -1.76 12.53 -2.33
N HIS A 106 -0.79 13.42 -2.05
CA HIS A 106 0.62 13.09 -2.20
C HIS A 106 1.08 12.05 -1.16
N ILE A 107 0.63 12.19 0.09
CA ILE A 107 0.89 11.24 1.16
C ILE A 107 0.30 9.88 0.82
N ASP A 108 -0.97 9.81 0.41
CA ASP A 108 -1.63 8.57 0.00
C ASP A 108 -0.86 7.86 -1.11
N HIS A 109 -0.39 8.62 -2.11
CA HIS A 109 0.40 8.07 -3.19
C HIS A 109 1.77 7.54 -2.72
N GLN A 110 2.42 8.25 -1.79
CA GLN A 110 3.68 7.80 -1.20
C GLN A 110 3.49 6.53 -0.37
N GLU A 111 2.42 6.43 0.41
CA GLU A 111 2.08 5.24 1.18
C GLU A 111 1.86 4.02 0.27
N GLU A 112 1.13 4.19 -0.84
CA GLU A 112 0.94 3.12 -1.83
C GLU A 112 2.28 2.64 -2.42
N ILE A 113 3.20 3.57 -2.71
CA ILE A 113 4.55 3.23 -3.21
C ILE A 113 5.33 2.46 -2.13
N ILE A 114 5.33 2.93 -0.89
CA ILE A 114 6.03 2.29 0.23
C ILE A 114 5.48 0.87 0.46
N GLU A 115 4.15 0.68 0.40
CA GLU A 115 3.53 -0.62 0.56
C GLU A 115 3.98 -1.61 -0.53
N LYS A 116 4.00 -1.17 -1.79
CA LYS A 116 4.50 -1.97 -2.92
C LYS A 116 5.97 -2.34 -2.74
N GLN A 117 6.81 -1.39 -2.38
CA GLN A 117 8.23 -1.63 -2.10
C GLN A 117 8.43 -2.61 -0.93
N GLY A 118 7.63 -2.48 0.13
CA GLY A 118 7.64 -3.40 1.27
C GLY A 118 7.29 -4.83 0.88
N LYS A 119 6.29 -5.00 0.01
CA LYS A 119 5.91 -6.32 -0.56
C LYS A 119 7.05 -6.92 -1.38
N GLU A 120 7.64 -6.15 -2.29
CA GLU A 120 8.78 -6.60 -3.11
C GLU A 120 10.01 -6.98 -2.28
N LEU A 121 10.31 -6.22 -1.23
CA LEU A 121 11.39 -6.56 -0.29
C LEU A 121 11.10 -7.86 0.45
N GLY A 122 9.87 -8.03 0.95
CA GLY A 122 9.44 -9.27 1.61
C GLY A 122 9.54 -10.50 0.71
N GLU A 123 9.27 -10.37 -0.59
CA GLU A 123 9.46 -11.45 -1.57
C GLU A 123 10.95 -11.76 -1.80
N LYS A 124 11.79 -10.73 -1.91
CA LYS A 124 13.26 -10.90 -2.04
C LYS A 124 13.86 -11.59 -0.82
N ASP A 125 13.43 -11.22 0.38
CA ASP A 125 13.90 -11.84 1.63
C ASP A 125 13.53 -13.33 1.70
N LYS A 126 12.31 -13.68 1.29
CA LYS A 126 11.90 -15.10 1.19
C LYS A 126 12.77 -15.86 0.20
N ALA A 127 13.00 -15.31 -0.99
CA ALA A 127 13.84 -15.93 -2.02
C ALA A 127 15.30 -16.10 -1.56
N LEU A 128 15.84 -15.14 -0.79
CA LEU A 128 17.16 -15.26 -0.17
C LEU A 128 17.17 -16.38 0.89
N GLY A 129 16.17 -16.43 1.77
CA GLY A 129 16.05 -17.49 2.77
C GLY A 129 15.95 -18.90 2.15
N GLU A 130 15.30 -19.05 1.01
CA GLU A 130 15.28 -20.31 0.26
C GLU A 130 16.65 -20.67 -0.33
N LYS A 131 17.39 -19.69 -0.87
CA LYS A 131 18.76 -19.91 -1.35
C LYS A 131 19.71 -20.33 -0.24
N ASP A 132 19.61 -19.69 0.93
CA ASP A 132 20.44 -20.03 2.08
C ASP A 132 20.19 -21.47 2.57
N LYS A 133 18.93 -21.90 2.59
CA LYS A 133 18.58 -23.31 2.88
C LYS A 133 19.19 -24.26 1.86
N ALA A 134 19.05 -23.97 0.57
CA ALA A 134 19.61 -24.80 -0.49
C ALA A 134 21.15 -24.86 -0.44
N LEU A 135 21.82 -23.77 -0.06
CA LEU A 135 23.27 -23.76 0.18
C LEU A 135 23.63 -24.63 1.38
N GLY A 136 22.91 -24.51 2.50
CA GLY A 136 23.13 -25.35 3.68
C GLY A 136 22.94 -26.85 3.41
N GLU A 137 21.99 -27.22 2.54
CA GLU A 137 21.83 -28.61 2.08
C GLU A 137 23.00 -29.08 1.22
N LYS A 138 23.50 -28.24 0.32
CA LYS A 138 24.69 -28.54 -0.49
C LYS A 138 25.93 -28.74 0.37
N ASP A 139 26.13 -27.88 1.38
CA ASP A 139 27.27 -27.98 2.28
C ASP A 139 27.25 -29.29 3.08
N LYS A 140 26.07 -29.72 3.54
CA LYS A 140 25.91 -31.04 4.19
C LYS A 140 26.26 -32.18 3.24
N ALA A 141 25.73 -32.15 2.01
CA ALA A 141 26.01 -33.17 1.02
C ALA A 141 27.50 -33.23 0.62
N LEU A 142 28.19 -32.08 0.57
CA LEU A 142 29.63 -32.03 0.37
C LEU A 142 30.38 -32.65 1.55
N GLY A 143 30.01 -32.30 2.79
CA GLY A 143 30.62 -32.90 3.98
C GLY A 143 30.42 -34.42 4.08
N GLU A 144 29.30 -34.95 3.61
CA GLU A 144 29.08 -36.41 3.50
C GLU A 144 29.98 -37.05 2.44
N LYS A 145 30.16 -36.39 1.29
CA LYS A 145 31.09 -36.86 0.25
C LYS A 145 32.53 -36.85 0.72
N ASP A 146 32.96 -35.81 1.43
CA ASP A 146 34.31 -35.73 1.97
C ASP A 146 34.60 -36.87 2.94
N LYS A 147 33.66 -37.19 3.84
CA LYS A 147 33.76 -38.37 4.72
C LYS A 147 33.87 -39.68 3.94
N THR A 148 33.04 -39.85 2.90
CA THR A 148 33.08 -41.04 2.05
C THR A 148 34.43 -41.18 1.35
N ILE A 149 35.00 -40.07 0.85
CA ILE A 149 36.32 -40.06 0.22
C ILE A 149 37.41 -40.41 1.24
N GLU A 150 37.34 -39.89 2.47
CA GLU A 150 38.28 -40.23 3.54
C GLU A 150 38.24 -41.73 3.89
N GLU A 151 37.04 -42.32 3.98
CA GLU A 151 36.86 -43.76 4.22
C GLU A 151 37.42 -44.59 3.07
N GLN A 152 37.18 -44.19 1.82
CA GLN A 152 37.76 -44.85 0.64
C GLN A 152 39.29 -44.76 0.63
N GLY A 153 39.85 -43.62 1.04
CA GLY A 153 41.30 -43.43 1.18
C GLY A 153 41.91 -44.41 2.17
N LYS A 154 41.30 -44.57 3.35
CA LYS A 154 41.73 -45.54 4.38
C LYS A 154 41.66 -46.98 3.88
N ALA A 155 40.57 -47.34 3.20
CA ALA A 155 40.41 -48.68 2.64
C ALA A 155 41.46 -49.00 1.57
N LEU A 156 41.84 -48.01 0.74
CA LEU A 156 42.92 -48.16 -0.23
C LEU A 156 44.29 -48.34 0.43
N GLU A 157 44.59 -47.57 1.48
CA GLU A 157 45.82 -47.72 2.26
C GLU A 157 45.93 -49.10 2.92
N GLU A 158 44.83 -49.62 3.46
CA GLU A 158 44.77 -51.00 3.97
C GLU A 158 45.02 -52.04 2.88
N GLN A 159 44.42 -51.87 1.69
CA GLN A 159 44.66 -52.77 0.55
C GLN A 159 46.12 -52.74 0.09
N GLU A 160 46.73 -51.56 0.03
CA GLU A 160 48.14 -51.40 -0.35
C GLU A 160 49.08 -52.10 0.64
N ASN A 161 48.79 -51.99 1.94
CA ASN A 161 49.51 -52.72 2.99
C ASN A 161 49.40 -54.24 2.82
N VAL A 162 48.19 -54.77 2.58
CA VAL A 162 47.96 -56.21 2.36
C VAL A 162 48.69 -56.72 1.11
N ILE A 163 48.73 -55.93 0.04
CA ILE A 163 49.49 -56.27 -1.18
C ILE A 163 50.98 -56.31 -0.86
N GLY A 164 51.52 -55.30 -0.16
CA GLY A 164 52.92 -55.27 0.25
C GLY A 164 53.33 -56.44 1.14
N GLU A 165 52.45 -56.91 2.04
CA GLU A 165 52.69 -58.13 2.82
C GLU A 165 52.70 -59.40 1.96
N LYS A 166 51.79 -59.51 0.99
CA LYS A 166 51.76 -60.65 0.05
C LYS A 166 53.00 -60.69 -0.83
N ASP A 167 53.48 -59.55 -1.30
CA ASP A 167 54.69 -59.46 -2.11
C ASP A 167 55.92 -59.93 -1.32
N LYS A 168 56.06 -59.50 -0.05
CA LYS A 168 57.12 -60.01 0.86
C LYS A 168 57.03 -61.52 1.05
N ALA A 169 55.82 -62.05 1.28
CA ALA A 169 55.62 -63.49 1.46
C ALA A 169 55.94 -64.29 0.18
N LEU A 170 55.68 -63.73 -1.00
CA LEU A 170 56.07 -64.32 -2.28
C LEU A 170 57.60 -64.34 -2.44
N GLU A 171 58.28 -63.23 -2.15
CA GLU A 171 59.76 -63.18 -2.17
C GLU A 171 60.40 -64.22 -1.25
N GLU A 172 59.84 -64.42 -0.04
CA GLU A 172 60.32 -65.47 0.88
C GLU A 172 60.12 -66.88 0.31
N LYS A 173 58.97 -67.14 -0.32
CA LYS A 173 58.72 -68.44 -0.98
C LYS A 173 59.64 -68.67 -2.16
N ASP A 174 59.92 -67.66 -2.97
CA ASP A 174 60.85 -67.76 -4.10
C ASP A 174 62.26 -68.07 -3.61
N LYS A 175 62.74 -67.40 -2.54
CA LYS A 175 64.02 -67.73 -1.90
C LYS A 175 64.05 -69.17 -1.37
N ALA A 176 62.99 -69.63 -0.72
CA ALA A 176 62.91 -71.01 -0.23
C ALA A 176 62.92 -72.05 -1.37
N LEU A 177 62.26 -71.75 -2.49
CA LEU A 177 62.27 -72.59 -3.68
C LEU A 177 63.66 -72.63 -4.35
N GLU A 178 64.35 -71.50 -4.45
CA GLU A 178 65.75 -71.41 -4.91
C GLU A 178 66.66 -72.29 -4.05
N GLU A 179 66.55 -72.20 -2.72
CA GLU A 179 67.33 -73.06 -1.80
C GLU A 179 67.03 -74.55 -1.99
N LEU A 180 65.75 -74.94 -2.10
CA LEU A 180 65.36 -76.33 -2.34
C LEU A 180 65.89 -76.85 -3.67
N ARG A 181 65.81 -76.04 -4.75
CA ARG A 181 66.41 -76.38 -6.05
C ARG A 181 67.91 -76.58 -5.94
N GLY A 182 68.61 -75.69 -5.24
CA GLY A 182 70.05 -75.81 -4.98
C GLY A 182 70.42 -77.06 -4.17
N ARG A 183 69.59 -77.49 -3.22
CA ARG A 183 69.78 -78.75 -2.47
C ARG A 183 69.54 -79.98 -3.35
N LEU A 184 68.50 -79.97 -4.18
CA LEU A 184 68.19 -81.04 -5.13
C LEU A 184 69.32 -81.25 -6.14
N GLN A 185 69.88 -80.17 -6.70
CA GLN A 185 71.03 -80.27 -7.61
C GLN A 185 72.26 -80.88 -6.93
N ARG A 186 72.52 -80.56 -5.66
CA ARG A 186 73.62 -81.17 -4.89
C ARG A 186 73.42 -82.66 -4.61
N LEU A 187 72.17 -83.12 -4.46
CA LEU A 187 71.84 -84.54 -4.29
C LEU A 187 71.88 -85.33 -5.62
N GLN A 188 71.69 -84.65 -6.75
CA GLN A 188 71.73 -85.25 -8.09
C GLN A 188 73.09 -85.16 -8.79
N ALA A 189 74.08 -84.49 -8.18
CA ALA A 189 75.44 -84.45 -8.70
C ALA A 189 76.13 -85.82 -8.50
N PRO A 190 76.71 -86.44 -9.55
CA PRO A 190 77.40 -87.72 -9.42
C PRO A 190 78.67 -87.60 -8.56
N LYS A 191 78.98 -88.65 -7.79
CA LYS A 191 80.19 -88.79 -6.97
C LYS A 191 81.46 -88.82 -7.82
#